data_AF-A0A450SLB3-F1
#
_entry.id   AF-A0A450SLB3-F1
#
_cell.length_a   1.000
_cell.length_b   1.000
_cell.length_c   1.000
_cell.angle_alpha   90.00
_cell.angle_beta   90.00
_cell.angle_gamma   90.00
#
_symmetry.space_group_name_H-M   'P 1'
#
loop_
_entity.id
_entity.type
_entity.pdbx_description
1 polymer ?
#
loop_
_entity_poly.entity_id
_entity_poly.type
_entity_poly.pdbx_seq_one_letter_code
_entity_poly.pdbx_strand_id
1 'polypeptide(L)' 'MKIYLDNCCFNRPYDDQSDFRVRLEAEAKLKIQEEIRNRSFRLVWSYLLDYENSKNPFKERRTDSPMAEICSKRYRGG' A
#
# COMPACT_ATOMS: atom_id res chain seq x y z
N MET A 1 5.12 15.77 5.40
CA MET A 1 3.64 15.62 5.51
C MET A 1 3.29 14.15 5.77
N LYS A 2 2.23 13.86 6.53
CA LYS A 2 1.74 12.48 6.77
C LYS A 2 0.62 12.15 5.80
N ILE A 3 0.64 10.96 5.19
CA ILE A 3 -0.37 10.51 4.23
C ILE A 3 -0.91 9.16 4.70
N TYR A 4 -2.23 9.02 4.69
CA TYR A 4 -2.91 7.74 4.86
C TYR A 4 -3.35 7.23 3.49
N LEU A 5 -3.11 5.96 3.20
CA LEU A 5 -3.63 5.28 2.02
C LEU A 5 -4.58 4.18 2.45
N ASP A 6 -5.74 4.12 1.81
CA ASP A 6 -6.68 3.03 1.97
C ASP A 6 -6.09 1.72 1.42
N ASN A 7 -6.54 0.57 1.92
CA ASN A 7 -6.13 -0.74 1.44
C ASN A 7 -6.35 -0.88 -0.06
N CYS A 8 -7.50 -0.39 -0.55
CA CYS A 8 -7.85 -0.48 -1.97
C CYS A 8 -6.86 0.26 -2.88
N CYS A 9 -6.20 1.31 -2.41
CA CYS A 9 -5.19 2.03 -3.17
C CYS A 9 -3.99 1.14 -3.56
N PHE A 10 -3.66 0.13 -2.75
CA PHE A 10 -2.56 -0.79 -3.05
C PHE A 10 -2.89 -1.76 -4.17
N ASN A 11 -4.17 -2.02 -4.40
CA ASN A 11 -4.65 -2.95 -5.43
C ASN A 11 -4.83 -2.28 -6.80
N ARG A 12 -4.98 -0.94 -6.85
CA ARG A 12 -5.22 -0.18 -8.10
C ARG A 12 -4.26 -0.48 -9.25
N PRO A 13 -2.93 -0.67 -9.04
CA PRO A 13 -2.03 -1.06 -10.13
C PRO A 13 -2.25 -2.47 -10.70
N TYR A 14 -3.03 -3.30 -10.01
CA TYR A 14 -3.33 -4.68 -10.39
C TYR A 14 -4.78 -4.87 -10.86
N ASP A 15 -5.63 -3.84 -10.71
CA ASP A 15 -7.00 -3.84 -11.23
C ASP A 15 -7.00 -3.80 -12.77
N ASP A 16 -8.15 -4.04 -13.39
CA ASP A 16 -8.30 -3.93 -14.86
C ASP A 16 -8.01 -2.49 -15.34
N GLN A 17 -6.95 -2.36 -16.14
CA GLN A 17 -6.47 -1.08 -16.66
C GLN A 17 -7.20 -0.63 -17.93
N SER A 18 -8.25 -1.34 -18.36
CA SER A 18 -9.09 -0.95 -19.49
C SER A 18 -9.86 0.35 -19.24
N ASP A 19 -10.20 0.64 -17.98
CA ASP A 19 -10.80 1.92 -17.56
C ASP A 19 -9.70 2.97 -17.34
N PHE A 20 -9.82 4.08 -18.07
CA PHE A 20 -8.94 5.23 -17.97
C PHE A 20 -8.81 5.78 -16.54
N ARG A 21 -9.90 5.75 -15.75
CA ARG A 21 -9.88 6.19 -14.35
C ARG A 21 -9.01 5.31 -13.49
N VAL A 22 -9.14 3.99 -13.63
CA VAL A 22 -8.32 3.01 -12.90
C VAL A 22 -6.84 3.22 -13.21
N ARG A 23 -6.51 3.47 -14.48
CA ARG A 23 -5.14 3.78 -14.90
C ARG A 23 -4.58 5.04 -14.25
N LEU A 24 -5.35 6.14 -14.24
CA LEU A 24 -4.93 7.38 -13.58
C LEU A 24 -4.75 7.21 -12.07
N GLU A 25 -5.66 6.49 -11.41
CA GLU A 25 -5.56 6.20 -9.97
C GLU A 25 -4.32 5.34 -9.67
N ALA A 26 -4.02 4.36 -10.51
CA ALA A 26 -2.81 3.53 -10.40
C ALA A 26 -1.54 4.38 -10.53
N GLU A 27 -1.45 5.25 -11.55
CA GLU A 27 -0.31 6.15 -11.75
C GLU A 27 -0.12 7.12 -10.57
N ALA A 28 -1.20 7.75 -10.12
CA ALA A 28 -1.16 8.66 -8.97
C ALA A 28 -0.66 7.95 -7.72
N LYS A 29 -1.15 6.74 -7.45
CA LYS A 29 -0.68 5.93 -6.32
C LYS A 29 0.78 5.55 -6.45
N LEU A 30 1.24 5.14 -7.64
CA LEU A 30 2.65 4.81 -7.87
C LEU A 30 3.56 6.02 -7.63
N LYS A 31 3.13 7.22 -8.05
CA LYS A 31 3.87 8.46 -7.78
C LYS A 31 3.94 8.77 -6.29
N ILE A 32 2.82 8.66 -5.57
CA ILE A 32 2.80 8.84 -4.10
C ILE A 32 3.72 7.82 -3.41
N GLN A 33 3.72 6.57 -3.87
CA GLN A 33 4.58 5.52 -3.34
C GLN A 33 6.07 5.82 -3.56
N GLU A 34 6.45 6.35 -4.73
CA GLU A 34 7.80 6.82 -4.99
C GLU A 34 8.21 7.95 -4.03
N GLU A 35 7.35 8.94 -3.82
CA GLU A 35 7.61 10.05 -2.88
C GLU A 35 7.71 9.59 -1.43
N ILE A 36 6.95 8.55 -1.03
CA ILE A 36 7.12 7.89 0.27
C ILE A 36 8.50 7.21 0.36
N ARG A 37 8.95 6.51 -0.70
CA ARG A 37 10.28 5.89 -0.74
C ARG A 37 11.40 6.93 -0.65
N ASN A 38 11.22 8.08 -1.30
CA ASN A 38 12.15 9.21 -1.26
C ASN A 38 12.10 10.00 0.05
N ARG A 39 11.27 9.59 1.02
CA ARG A 39 11.07 10.22 2.33
C ARG A 39 10.45 11.64 2.26
N SER A 40 9.93 12.05 1.10
CA SER A 40 9.14 13.28 0.94
C SER A 40 7.84 13.21 1.74
N PHE A 41 7.23 12.02 1.81
CA PHE A 41 6.02 11.75 2.59
C PHE A 41 6.25 10.63 3.61
N ARG A 42 5.58 10.75 4.76
CA ARG A 42 5.52 9.70 5.76
C ARG A 42 4.16 8.99 5.66
N LEU A 43 4.19 7.75 5.20
CA LEU A 43 3.00 6.89 5.19
C LEU A 43 2.59 6.58 6.64
N VAL A 44 1.30 6.70 6.92
CA VAL A 44 0.66 6.27 8.16
C VAL A 44 -0.48 5.31 7.83
N TRP A 45 -0.74 4.35 8.70
CA TRP A 45 -1.83 3.39 8.55
C TRP A 45 -2.40 3.04 9.93
N SER A 46 -3.61 2.48 9.94
CA SER A 46 -4.26 2.03 11.17
C SER A 46 -3.87 0.57 11.47
N TYR A 47 -3.91 0.18 12.75
CA TYR A 47 -3.68 -1.21 13.15
C TYR A 47 -4.70 -2.19 12.51
N LEU A 48 -5.84 -1.67 12.04
CA LEU A 48 -6.88 -2.46 11.38
C LEU A 48 -6.35 -3.09 10.09
N LEU A 49 -5.43 -2.41 9.40
CA LEU A 49 -4.79 -2.91 8.18
C LEU A 49 -3.85 -4.09 8.46
N ASP A 50 -3.14 -4.07 9.60
CA ASP A 50 -2.34 -5.22 10.06
C ASP A 50 -3.26 -6.43 10.34
N TYR A 51 -4.44 -6.17 10.94
CA TYR A 51 -5.45 -7.20 11.22
C TYR A 51 -6.05 -7.78 9.93
N GLU A 52 -6.48 -6.95 8.99
CA GLU A 52 -7.02 -7.39 7.68
C GLU A 52 -6.00 -8.22 6.90
N ASN A 53 -4.74 -7.76 6.84
CA ASN A 53 -3.68 -8.50 6.16
C ASN A 53 -3.43 -9.86 6.85
N SER A 54 -3.47 -9.93 8.19
CA SER A 54 -3.31 -11.19 8.93
C SER A 54 -4.35 -12.26 8.57
N LYS A 55 -5.54 -11.84 8.16
CA LYS A 55 -6.67 -12.70 7.76
C LYS A 55 -6.60 -13.15 6.30
N ASN A 56 -5.64 -12.65 5.52
CA ASN A 56 -5.48 -13.08 4.13
C ASN A 56 -5.15 -14.58 4.07
N PRO A 57 -5.96 -15.42 3.40
CA PRO A 57 -5.74 -16.87 3.41
C PRO A 57 -4.42 -17.26 2.71
N PHE A 58 -3.96 -16.46 1.75
CA PHE A 58 -2.73 -16.69 1.01
C PHE A 58 -1.52 -16.15 1.77
N LYS A 59 -0.58 -17.04 2.15
CA LYS A 59 0.62 -16.65 2.90
C LYS A 59 1.53 -15.71 2.12
N GLU A 60 1.71 -15.92 0.82
CA GLU A 60 2.52 -15.06 -0.06
C GLU A 60 2.00 -13.62 -0.07
N ARG A 61 0.67 -13.42 -0.01
CA ARG A 61 0.09 -12.08 0.05
C ARG A 61 0.27 -11.40 1.40
N ARG A 62 0.58 -12.16 2.46
CA ARG A 62 0.88 -11.62 3.79
C ARG A 62 2.32 -11.13 3.93
N THR A 63 3.22 -11.60 3.07
CA THR A 63 4.66 -11.29 3.10
C THR A 63 5.11 -10.42 1.93
N ASP A 64 4.59 -10.68 0.73
CA ASP A 64 5.14 -10.15 -0.52
C ASP A 64 4.21 -9.12 -1.19
N SER A 65 3.02 -8.89 -0.63
CA SER A 65 2.14 -7.83 -1.14
C SER A 65 2.67 -6.45 -0.78
N PRO A 66 2.33 -5.39 -1.55
CA PRO A 66 2.65 -4.02 -1.18
C PRO A 66 2.16 -3.67 0.24
N MET A 67 1.04 -4.28 0.65
CA MET A 67 0.48 -4.13 1.97
C MET A 67 1.36 -4.77 3.06
N ALA A 68 1.96 -5.92 2.77
CA ALA A 68 2.92 -6.58 3.65
C ALA A 68 4.22 -5.79 3.81
N GLU A 69 4.71 -5.13 2.75
CA GLU A 69 5.87 -4.23 2.83
C GLU A 69 5.59 -3.04 3.77
N ILE A 70 4.36 -2.54 3.75
CA ILE A 70 3.92 -1.44 4.62
C ILE A 70 3.79 -1.89 6.06
N CYS A 71 3.10 -3.01 6.30
CA CYS A 71 2.91 -3.57 7.64
C CYS A 71 4.24 -4.00 8.28
N SER A 72 5.17 -4.58 7.50
CA SER A 72 6.47 -5.08 8.00
C SER A 72 7.45 -3.97 8.39
N LYS A 73 7.33 -2.76 7.81
CA LYS A 73 8.18 -1.61 8.18
C LYS A 73 7.89 -1.04 9.57
N ARG A 74 6.88 -1.55 10.29
CA ARG A 74 6.68 -1.28 11.72
C ARG A 74 7.84 -1.78 12.60
N TYR A 75 8.61 -2.76 12.14
CA TYR A 75 9.61 -3.45 12.97
C TYR A 75 11.08 -3.03 12.78
N ARG A 76 11.39 -2.09 11.87
CA ARG A 76 12.77 -1.57 11.70
C ARG A 76 12.98 -0.15 12.25
N GLY A 77 12.10 0.27 13.16
CA GLY A 77 12.17 1.58 13.83
C GLY A 77 12.15 1.44 15.35
N GLY A 78 12.97 0.54 15.88
CA GLY A 78 13.43 0.49 17.27
C GLY A 78 14.94 0.60 17.28
#